data_AF-A0A1Q9YEM4-F1
#
_entry.id   AF-A0A1Q9YEM4-F1
#
_cell.length_a   1.000
_cell.length_b   1.000
_cell.length_c   1.000
_cell.angle_alpha   90.00
_cell.angle_beta   90.00
_cell.angle_gamma   90.00
#
_symmetry.space_group_name_H-M   'P 1'
#
loop_
_entity.id
_entity.type
_entity.pdbx_description
1 polymer ?
#
loop_
_entity_poly.entity_id
_entity_poly.type
_entity_poly.pdbx_seq_one_letter_code
_entity_poly.pdbx_strand_id
1 'polypeptide(L)'
;MANCSEKLNQDIELSVHEKFMNEALRLARKAASLDEVPIGCVIVKENQIIGRGFNEREVLQKSTAHSEIIAIEQACKQTGFWRLDDCDLYVTLEPCPMCAGAIIQSRIRNVYFGAYDPKGGSCGSVVNLFEVSAYNHHPNYLGGILEQECGQLLSDFFRNKRKLKKAEKLKTSIKSQKDCIDSQISEKALISELADFEQDEKGEKRNGLPSTLQEIPTN
;
A
#
# COMPACT_ATOMS: atom_id res chain seq x y z
N MET A 1 -42.89 5.89 16.87
CA MET A 1 -42.65 4.45 16.60
C MET A 1 -42.73 4.30 15.09
N ALA A 2 -41.62 4.00 14.40
CA ALA A 2 -41.64 3.86 12.94
C ALA A 2 -42.56 2.70 12.53
N ASN A 3 -43.36 2.89 11.48
CA ASN A 3 -44.34 1.91 11.02
C ASN A 3 -43.62 0.70 10.41
N CYS A 4 -44.20 -0.51 10.55
CA CYS A 4 -43.58 -1.76 10.08
C CYS A 4 -43.25 -1.75 8.58
N SER A 5 -44.04 -1.03 7.77
CA SER A 5 -43.81 -0.81 6.33
C SER A 5 -42.61 0.11 6.04
N GLU A 6 -42.38 1.13 6.87
CA GLU A 6 -41.23 2.04 6.72
C GLU A 6 -39.92 1.31 7.04
N LYS A 7 -39.95 0.47 8.08
CA LYS A 7 -38.81 -0.36 8.46
C LYS A 7 -38.45 -1.37 7.38
N LEU A 8 -39.44 -2.05 6.79
CA LEU A 8 -39.22 -3.00 5.70
C LEU A 8 -38.63 -2.33 4.45
N ASN A 9 -39.11 -1.13 4.10
CA ASN A 9 -38.55 -0.38 2.96
C ASN A 9 -37.11 0.06 3.22
N GLN A 10 -36.81 0.49 4.45
CA GLN A 10 -35.46 0.86 4.86
C GLN A 10 -34.51 -0.35 4.87
N ASP A 11 -34.99 -1.52 5.30
CA ASP A 11 -34.22 -2.78 5.29
C ASP A 11 -33.93 -3.24 3.84
N ILE A 12 -34.88 -3.05 2.90
CA ILE A 12 -34.70 -3.35 1.47
C ILE A 12 -33.71 -2.38 0.81
N GLU A 13 -33.80 -1.09 1.14
CA GLU A 13 -32.92 -0.05 0.59
C GLU A 13 -31.46 -0.25 1.04
N LEU A 14 -31.26 -0.54 2.34
CA LEU A 14 -29.94 -0.91 2.88
C LEU A 14 -29.36 -2.14 2.17
N SER A 15 -30.18 -3.15 1.90
CA SER A 15 -29.77 -4.38 1.20
C SER A 15 -29.22 -4.11 -0.21
N VAL A 16 -29.76 -3.11 -0.93
CA VAL A 16 -29.28 -2.74 -2.27
C VAL A 16 -27.89 -2.08 -2.20
N HIS A 17 -27.68 -1.17 -1.26
CA HIS A 17 -26.38 -0.52 -1.11
C HIS A 17 -25.30 -1.50 -0.65
N GLU A 18 -25.62 -2.41 0.26
CA GLU A 18 -24.71 -3.48 0.67
C GLU A 18 -24.31 -4.39 -0.50
N LYS A 19 -25.24 -4.72 -1.40
CA LYS A 19 -24.94 -5.52 -2.60
C LYS A 19 -23.84 -4.87 -3.45
N PHE A 20 -23.94 -3.56 -3.72
CA PHE A 20 -22.94 -2.85 -4.53
C PHE A 20 -21.65 -2.59 -3.76
N MET A 21 -21.74 -2.30 -2.45
CA MET A 21 -20.56 -2.14 -1.60
C MET A 21 -19.78 -3.45 -1.48
N ASN A 22 -20.45 -4.61 -1.46
CA ASN A 22 -19.79 -5.91 -1.49
C ASN A 22 -18.98 -6.15 -2.77
N GLU A 23 -19.46 -5.66 -3.92
CA GLU A 23 -18.69 -5.70 -5.16
C GLU A 23 -17.49 -4.74 -5.11
N ALA A 24 -17.65 -3.54 -4.53
CA ALA A 24 -16.54 -2.64 -4.28
C ALA A 24 -15.49 -3.27 -3.33
N LEU A 25 -15.91 -3.98 -2.29
CA LEU A 25 -15.04 -4.76 -1.39
C LEU A 25 -14.30 -5.89 -2.13
N ARG A 26 -14.93 -6.54 -3.11
CA ARG A 26 -14.27 -7.53 -3.97
C ARG A 26 -13.12 -6.90 -4.77
N LEU A 27 -13.33 -5.70 -5.30
CA LEU A 27 -12.30 -4.92 -5.99
C LEU A 27 -11.19 -4.44 -5.04
N ALA A 28 -11.55 -4.00 -3.83
CA ALA A 28 -10.60 -3.62 -2.78
C ALA A 28 -9.68 -4.80 -2.38
N ARG A 29 -10.23 -6.01 -2.28
CA ARG A 29 -9.45 -7.23 -2.06
C ARG A 29 -8.49 -7.53 -3.22
N LYS A 30 -8.89 -7.23 -4.45
CA LYS A 30 -7.99 -7.33 -5.62
C LYS A 30 -6.82 -6.34 -5.52
N ALA A 31 -7.06 -5.08 -5.14
CA ALA A 31 -5.98 -4.13 -4.85
C ALA A 31 -5.01 -4.68 -3.79
N ALA A 32 -5.51 -5.16 -2.64
CA ALA A 32 -4.67 -5.76 -1.61
C ALA A 32 -3.79 -6.92 -2.14
N SER A 33 -4.33 -7.77 -3.02
CA SER A 33 -3.55 -8.88 -3.60
C SER A 33 -2.40 -8.42 -4.51
N LEU A 34 -2.45 -7.17 -4.97
CA LEU A 34 -1.41 -6.51 -5.77
C LEU A 34 -0.52 -5.59 -4.92
N ASP A 35 -0.60 -5.69 -3.59
CA ASP A 35 0.12 -4.85 -2.64
C ASP A 35 -0.22 -3.35 -2.72
N GLU A 36 -1.42 -3.04 -3.23
CA GLU A 36 -2.02 -1.71 -3.29
C GLU A 36 -2.90 -1.45 -2.07
N VAL A 37 -3.10 -0.17 -1.73
CA VAL A 37 -4.07 0.21 -0.69
C VAL A 37 -5.46 -0.35 -1.06
N PRO A 38 -6.13 -1.13 -0.19
CA PRO A 38 -7.32 -1.89 -0.56
C PRO A 38 -8.56 -1.01 -0.62
N ILE A 39 -8.71 -0.28 -1.71
CA ILE A 39 -9.86 0.56 -1.98
C ILE A 39 -10.45 0.13 -3.32
N GLY A 40 -11.75 -0.10 -3.33
CA GLY A 40 -12.52 -0.46 -4.53
C GLY A 40 -13.69 0.47 -4.72
N CYS A 41 -14.12 0.62 -5.97
CA CYS A 41 -15.21 1.49 -6.37
C CYS A 41 -16.02 0.87 -7.51
N VAL A 42 -17.34 1.03 -7.49
CA VAL A 42 -18.22 0.72 -8.61
C VAL A 42 -19.16 1.89 -8.90
N ILE A 43 -19.51 2.06 -10.17
CA ILE A 43 -20.52 3.02 -10.63
C ILE A 43 -21.69 2.24 -11.22
N VAL A 44 -22.88 2.58 -10.77
CA VAL A 44 -24.14 1.91 -11.07
C VAL A 44 -25.06 2.87 -11.79
N LYS A 45 -25.70 2.38 -12.85
CA LYS A 45 -26.83 3.04 -13.52
C LYS A 45 -27.92 2.00 -13.73
N GLU A 46 -29.15 2.31 -13.34
CA GLU A 46 -30.30 1.40 -13.50
C GLU A 46 -30.04 -0.02 -12.94
N ASN A 47 -29.47 -0.10 -11.73
CA ASN A 47 -29.10 -1.36 -11.05
C ASN A 47 -28.03 -2.21 -11.80
N GLN A 48 -27.37 -1.64 -12.82
CA GLN A 48 -26.28 -2.25 -13.56
C GLN A 48 -24.95 -1.53 -13.31
N ILE A 49 -23.89 -2.29 -13.09
CA ILE A 49 -22.55 -1.73 -12.90
C ILE A 49 -21.94 -1.40 -14.27
N ILE A 50 -21.71 -0.11 -14.51
CA ILE A 50 -21.11 0.44 -15.72
C ILE A 50 -19.65 0.88 -15.54
N GLY A 51 -19.17 0.92 -14.29
CA GLY A 51 -17.78 1.26 -13.96
C GLY A 51 -17.30 0.48 -12.74
N ARG A 52 -16.04 0.07 -12.76
CA ARG A 52 -15.33 -0.68 -11.72
C ARG A 52 -13.91 -0.18 -11.68
N GLY A 53 -13.45 0.15 -10.48
CA GLY A 53 -12.08 0.56 -10.23
C GLY A 53 -11.59 0.03 -8.89
N PHE A 54 -10.29 -0.16 -8.80
CA PHE A 54 -9.59 -0.35 -7.53
C PHE A 54 -8.32 0.48 -7.57
N ASN A 55 -7.73 0.78 -6.43
CA ASN A 55 -6.51 1.58 -6.39
C ASN A 55 -5.36 0.86 -7.11
N GLU A 56 -4.72 1.55 -8.06
CA GLU A 56 -3.62 1.05 -8.90
C GLU A 56 -2.44 2.04 -8.94
N ARG A 57 -2.30 2.87 -7.90
CA ARG A 57 -1.29 3.93 -7.80
C ARG A 57 0.14 3.42 -7.95
N GLU A 58 0.52 2.39 -7.21
CA GLU A 58 1.85 1.81 -7.22
C GLU A 58 2.10 1.01 -8.51
N VAL A 59 1.12 0.23 -8.97
CA VAL A 59 1.22 -0.60 -10.18
C VAL A 59 1.40 0.26 -11.43
N LEU A 60 0.62 1.35 -11.55
CA LEU A 60 0.66 2.23 -12.71
C LEU A 60 1.65 3.38 -12.56
N GLN A 61 2.23 3.59 -11.38
CA GLN A 61 3.05 4.76 -11.03
C GLN A 61 2.33 6.08 -11.37
N LYS A 62 1.04 6.14 -11.06
CA LYS A 62 0.16 7.28 -11.34
C LYS A 62 -0.52 7.75 -10.05
N SER A 63 -0.20 8.96 -9.62
CA SER A 63 -0.76 9.56 -8.40
C SER A 63 -2.30 9.68 -8.42
N THR A 64 -2.91 9.73 -9.60
CA THR A 64 -4.36 9.83 -9.79
C THR A 64 -5.08 8.49 -9.93
N ALA A 65 -4.36 7.36 -9.94
CA ALA A 65 -4.93 6.02 -10.16
C ALA A 65 -5.65 5.47 -8.91
N HIS A 66 -6.56 6.26 -8.37
CA HIS A 66 -7.49 5.87 -7.31
C HIS A 66 -8.69 5.12 -7.89
N SER A 67 -9.35 4.34 -7.05
CA SER A 67 -10.47 3.49 -7.46
C SER A 67 -11.62 4.27 -8.09
N GLU A 68 -11.94 5.45 -7.57
CA GLU A 68 -13.04 6.30 -8.05
C GLU A 68 -12.72 6.88 -9.43
N ILE A 69 -11.49 7.36 -9.64
CA ILE A 69 -11.05 7.89 -10.94
C ILE A 69 -11.14 6.80 -12.00
N ILE A 70 -10.60 5.62 -11.72
CA ILE A 70 -10.63 4.48 -12.64
C ILE A 70 -12.07 4.04 -12.94
N ALA A 71 -12.93 4.01 -11.94
CA ALA A 71 -14.35 3.67 -12.13
C ALA A 71 -15.07 4.70 -13.01
N ILE A 72 -14.83 6.00 -12.79
CA ILE A 72 -15.37 7.10 -13.61
C ILE A 72 -14.89 6.96 -15.06
N GLU A 73 -13.59 6.77 -15.27
CA GLU A 73 -13.02 6.58 -16.61
C GLU A 73 -13.65 5.38 -17.33
N GLN A 74 -13.83 4.26 -16.63
CA GLN A 74 -14.48 3.08 -17.21
C GLN A 74 -15.95 3.35 -17.55
N ALA A 75 -16.70 4.02 -16.67
CA ALA A 75 -18.09 4.38 -16.91
C ALA A 75 -18.23 5.34 -18.11
N CYS A 76 -17.41 6.38 -18.18
CA CYS A 76 -17.38 7.32 -19.31
C CYS A 76 -17.06 6.60 -20.63
N LYS A 77 -16.12 5.64 -20.60
CA LYS A 77 -15.79 4.83 -21.78
C LYS A 77 -16.96 3.94 -22.19
N GLN A 78 -17.68 3.35 -21.23
CA GLN A 78 -18.82 2.48 -21.51
C GLN A 78 -20.03 3.24 -22.05
N THR A 79 -20.29 4.45 -21.55
CA THR A 79 -21.40 5.30 -22.01
C THR A 79 -21.06 6.12 -23.25
N GLY A 80 -19.77 6.32 -23.54
CA GLY A 80 -19.30 7.24 -24.57
C GLY A 80 -19.50 8.72 -24.21
N PHE A 81 -19.76 9.03 -22.94
CA PHE A 81 -20.08 10.37 -22.48
C PHE A 81 -19.47 10.67 -21.11
N TRP A 82 -19.02 11.91 -20.91
CA TRP A 82 -18.34 12.31 -19.66
C TRP A 82 -19.30 12.64 -18.51
N ARG A 83 -20.56 12.97 -18.82
CA ARG A 83 -21.60 13.13 -17.80
C ARG A 83 -22.16 11.76 -17.44
N LEU A 84 -22.04 11.43 -16.17
CA LEU A 84 -22.59 10.26 -15.52
C LEU A 84 -23.84 10.65 -14.72
N ASP A 85 -24.70 11.46 -15.34
CA ASP A 85 -26.01 11.79 -14.79
C ASP A 85 -26.77 10.49 -14.49
N ASP A 86 -27.56 10.53 -13.42
CA ASP A 86 -28.34 9.41 -12.89
C ASP A 86 -27.54 8.17 -12.44
N CYS A 87 -26.23 8.31 -12.31
CA CYS A 87 -25.37 7.25 -11.78
C CYS A 87 -25.16 7.40 -10.27
N ASP A 88 -25.01 6.26 -9.61
CA ASP A 88 -24.66 6.14 -8.20
C ASP A 88 -23.26 5.53 -8.08
N LEU A 89 -22.41 6.10 -7.23
CA LEU A 89 -21.05 5.62 -6.97
C LEU A 89 -20.99 4.96 -5.60
N TYR A 90 -20.33 3.80 -5.52
CA TYR A 90 -20.10 3.05 -4.29
C TYR A 90 -18.60 2.85 -4.10
N VAL A 91 -18.03 3.33 -3.01
CA VAL A 91 -16.58 3.23 -2.73
C VAL A 91 -16.32 2.78 -1.29
N THR A 92 -15.33 1.92 -1.09
CA THR A 92 -15.08 1.32 0.24
C THR A 92 -14.52 2.31 1.28
N LEU A 93 -13.98 3.44 0.85
CA LEU A 93 -13.42 4.49 1.72
C LEU A 93 -13.95 5.84 1.28
N GLU A 94 -14.17 6.75 2.23
CA GLU A 94 -14.58 8.13 1.96
C GLU A 94 -13.68 8.80 0.89
N PRO A 95 -14.25 9.41 -0.15
CA PRO A 95 -13.49 10.07 -1.20
C PRO A 95 -12.55 11.17 -0.69
N CYS A 96 -11.32 11.19 -1.23
CA CYS A 96 -10.38 12.28 -1.01
C CYS A 96 -10.73 13.54 -1.84
N PRO A 97 -10.04 14.70 -1.67
CA PRO A 97 -10.39 15.93 -2.38
C PRO A 97 -10.35 15.78 -3.91
N MET A 98 -9.38 15.02 -4.43
CA MET A 98 -9.24 14.73 -5.85
C MET A 98 -10.46 13.95 -6.39
N CYS A 99 -10.81 12.85 -5.71
CA CYS A 99 -11.91 11.99 -6.13
C CYS A 99 -13.26 12.70 -5.98
N ALA A 100 -13.49 13.42 -4.88
CA ALA A 100 -14.68 14.23 -4.69
C ALA A 100 -14.82 15.31 -5.79
N GLY A 101 -13.73 15.98 -6.17
CA GLY A 101 -13.70 16.90 -7.31
C GLY A 101 -14.07 16.21 -8.63
N ALA A 102 -13.51 15.03 -8.90
CA ALA A 102 -13.84 14.26 -10.11
C ALA A 102 -15.31 13.82 -10.15
N ILE A 103 -15.86 13.41 -9.00
CA ILE A 103 -17.28 13.05 -8.85
C ILE A 103 -18.17 14.25 -9.20
N ILE A 104 -17.88 15.44 -8.65
CA ILE A 104 -18.60 16.69 -8.99
C ILE A 104 -18.55 16.96 -10.49
N GLN A 105 -17.35 16.88 -11.09
CA GLN A 105 -17.17 17.15 -12.53
C GLN A 105 -17.87 16.12 -13.40
N SER A 106 -17.96 14.86 -12.98
CA SER A 106 -18.64 13.79 -13.71
C SER A 106 -20.16 13.77 -13.53
N ARG A 107 -20.75 14.65 -12.69
CA ARG A 107 -22.21 14.77 -12.47
C ARG A 107 -22.88 13.54 -11.85
N ILE A 108 -22.12 12.72 -11.14
CA ILE A 108 -22.66 11.58 -10.38
C ILE A 108 -23.69 12.08 -9.37
N ARG A 109 -24.85 11.43 -9.31
CA ARG A 109 -26.00 11.88 -8.50
C ARG A 109 -25.84 11.54 -7.03
N ASN A 110 -25.46 10.30 -6.72
CA ASN A 110 -25.35 9.80 -5.35
C ASN A 110 -23.99 9.15 -5.11
N VAL A 111 -23.44 9.34 -3.92
CA VAL A 111 -22.16 8.76 -3.46
C VAL A 111 -22.38 8.00 -2.17
N TYR A 112 -22.17 6.70 -2.22
CA TYR A 112 -22.23 5.81 -1.07
C TYR A 112 -20.82 5.38 -0.72
N PHE A 113 -20.43 5.52 0.54
CA PHE A 113 -19.12 5.06 0.99
C PHE A 113 -19.18 4.22 2.25
N GLY A 114 -18.17 3.36 2.40
CA GLY A 114 -18.05 2.47 3.54
C GLY A 114 -17.45 3.16 4.75
N ALA A 115 -16.13 3.07 4.90
CA ALA A 115 -15.44 3.67 6.03
C ALA A 115 -15.17 5.17 5.84
N TYR A 116 -15.26 5.93 6.92
CA TYR A 116 -14.81 7.33 6.95
C TYR A 116 -13.27 7.42 6.90
N ASP A 117 -12.75 8.49 6.28
CA ASP A 117 -11.32 8.80 6.27
C ASP A 117 -11.04 10.07 7.11
N PRO A 118 -10.70 9.92 8.41
CA PRO A 118 -10.46 11.06 9.28
C PRO A 118 -9.21 11.90 8.91
N LYS A 119 -8.39 11.43 7.96
CA LYS A 119 -7.15 12.11 7.55
C LYS A 119 -7.22 12.72 6.16
N GLY A 120 -8.05 12.17 5.28
CA GLY A 120 -8.12 12.58 3.88
C GLY A 120 -9.54 12.77 3.33
N GLY A 121 -10.58 12.46 4.10
CA GLY A 121 -11.96 12.44 3.64
C GLY A 121 -12.53 13.83 3.32
N SER A 122 -13.22 13.93 2.19
CA SER A 122 -13.78 15.18 1.64
C SER A 122 -15.31 15.14 1.48
N CYS A 123 -15.98 14.22 2.17
CA CYS A 123 -17.43 14.06 2.23
C CYS A 123 -17.94 14.17 3.68
N GLY A 124 -17.22 14.91 4.54
CA GLY A 124 -17.62 15.16 5.92
C GLY A 124 -16.49 15.04 6.96
N SER A 125 -15.44 14.24 6.71
CA SER A 125 -14.38 14.04 7.72
C SER A 125 -13.47 15.26 7.91
N VAL A 126 -12.75 15.68 6.86
CA VAL A 126 -11.85 16.86 6.93
C VAL A 126 -12.55 18.10 6.39
N VAL A 127 -13.25 17.92 5.26
CA VAL A 127 -14.05 18.93 4.59
C VAL A 127 -15.23 18.23 3.92
N ASN A 128 -16.25 18.98 3.54
CA ASN A 128 -17.31 18.48 2.67
C ASN A 128 -17.35 19.29 1.37
N LEU A 129 -16.76 18.74 0.30
CA LEU A 129 -16.76 19.42 -1.00
C LEU A 129 -18.14 19.40 -1.67
N PHE A 130 -19.01 18.46 -1.32
CA PHE A 130 -20.36 18.36 -1.90
C PHE A 130 -21.33 19.40 -1.35
N GLU A 131 -20.97 20.13 -0.28
CA GLU A 131 -21.79 21.20 0.31
C GLU A 131 -21.29 22.62 -0.03
N VAL A 132 -20.23 22.75 -0.84
CA VAL A 132 -19.71 24.05 -1.25
C VAL A 132 -20.69 24.70 -2.25
N SER A 133 -21.41 25.73 -1.79
CA SER A 133 -22.48 26.39 -2.55
C SER A 133 -22.05 26.99 -3.90
N ALA A 134 -20.76 27.32 -4.06
CA ALA A 134 -20.21 27.87 -5.30
C ALA A 134 -20.05 26.84 -6.43
N TYR A 135 -20.09 25.53 -6.12
CA TYR A 135 -20.06 24.49 -7.15
C TYR A 135 -21.41 24.39 -7.88
N ASN A 136 -21.36 23.85 -9.09
CA ASN A 136 -22.52 23.75 -9.99
C ASN A 136 -23.15 22.35 -10.00
N HIS A 137 -22.73 21.47 -9.09
CA HIS A 137 -23.25 20.13 -8.88
C HIS A 137 -22.98 19.70 -7.43
N HIS A 138 -23.97 19.10 -6.79
CA HIS A 138 -23.92 18.72 -5.38
C HIS A 138 -24.44 17.28 -5.26
N PRO A 139 -23.56 16.27 -5.34
CA PRO A 139 -23.97 14.87 -5.15
C PRO A 139 -24.58 14.67 -3.76
N ASN A 140 -25.65 13.89 -3.66
CA ASN A 140 -26.06 13.36 -2.36
C ASN A 140 -25.02 12.35 -1.89
N TYR A 141 -24.84 12.21 -0.58
CA TYR A 141 -23.91 11.24 -0.04
C TYR A 141 -24.42 10.55 1.23
N LEU A 142 -24.03 9.29 1.38
CA LEU A 142 -24.31 8.47 2.55
C LEU A 142 -23.09 7.61 2.88
N GLY A 143 -22.50 7.85 4.05
CA GLY A 143 -21.42 7.03 4.59
C GLY A 143 -21.94 5.89 5.47
N GLY A 144 -21.03 4.99 5.86
CA GLY A 144 -21.34 3.96 6.86
C GLY A 144 -21.74 2.60 6.29
N ILE A 145 -21.77 2.42 4.96
CA ILE A 145 -22.24 1.17 4.34
C ILE A 145 -21.17 0.08 4.46
N LEU A 146 -21.41 -0.97 5.26
CA LEU A 146 -20.39 -1.98 5.57
C LEU A 146 -19.10 -1.35 6.12
N GLU A 147 -19.26 -0.31 6.96
CA GLU A 147 -18.15 0.49 7.49
C GLU A 147 -17.10 -0.38 8.20
N GLN A 148 -17.56 -1.32 9.04
CA GLN A 148 -16.68 -2.19 9.78
C GLN A 148 -15.83 -3.06 8.85
N GLU A 149 -16.43 -3.71 7.84
CA GLU A 149 -15.67 -4.53 6.90
C GLU A 149 -14.68 -3.69 6.09
N CYS A 150 -15.11 -2.52 5.62
CA CYS A 150 -14.27 -1.61 4.84
C CYS A 150 -13.07 -1.10 5.65
N GLY A 151 -13.31 -0.65 6.89
CA GLY A 151 -12.29 -0.12 7.78
C GLY A 151 -11.32 -1.21 8.26
N GLN A 152 -11.82 -2.42 8.51
CA GLN A 152 -11.01 -3.56 8.92
C GLN A 152 -10.03 -3.98 7.83
N LEU A 153 -10.49 -4.05 6.57
CA LEU A 153 -9.64 -4.39 5.43
C LEU A 153 -8.45 -3.42 5.28
N LEU A 154 -8.71 -2.11 5.39
CA LEU A 154 -7.68 -1.08 5.33
C LEU A 154 -6.70 -1.19 6.50
N SER A 155 -7.23 -1.40 7.70
CA SER A 155 -6.45 -1.53 8.94
C SER A 155 -5.51 -2.74 8.90
N ASP A 156 -5.99 -3.87 8.41
CA ASP A 156 -5.21 -5.11 8.29
C ASP A 156 -4.11 -5.00 7.25
N PHE A 157 -4.40 -4.36 6.11
CA PHE A 157 -3.38 -4.09 5.11
C PHE A 157 -2.19 -3.31 5.69
N PHE A 158 -2.43 -2.16 6.33
CA PHE A 158 -1.34 -1.37 6.90
C PHE A 158 -0.66 -2.05 8.10
N ARG A 159 -1.40 -2.84 8.89
CA ARG A 159 -0.83 -3.66 9.97
C ARG A 159 0.17 -4.67 9.40
N ASN A 160 -0.19 -5.35 8.32
CA ASN A 160 0.67 -6.32 7.65
C ASN A 160 1.88 -5.65 7.00
N LYS A 161 1.71 -4.51 6.32
CA LYS A 161 2.83 -3.71 5.77
C LYS A 161 3.85 -3.31 6.84
N ARG A 162 3.39 -2.85 8.01
CA ARG A 162 4.28 -2.50 9.14
C ARG A 162 5.03 -3.72 9.68
N LYS A 163 4.37 -4.89 9.78
CA LYS A 163 5.01 -6.14 10.21
C LYS A 163 6.10 -6.59 9.24
N LEU A 164 5.82 -6.57 7.94
CA LEU A 164 6.78 -6.93 6.89
C LEU A 164 8.01 -6.01 6.91
N LYS A 165 7.80 -4.69 6.94
CA LYS A 165 8.88 -3.71 7.03
C LYS A 165 9.77 -3.90 8.27
N LYS A 166 9.18 -4.26 9.42
CA LYS A 166 9.93 -4.57 10.64
C LYS A 166 10.77 -5.84 10.47
N ALA A 167 10.21 -6.89 9.86
CA ALA A 167 10.91 -8.14 9.60
C ALA A 167 12.08 -7.95 8.60
N GLU A 168 11.87 -7.16 7.54
CA GLU A 168 12.93 -6.81 6.58
C GLU A 168 14.07 -6.04 7.25
N LYS A 169 13.76 -5.02 8.05
CA LYS A 169 14.78 -4.26 8.79
C LYS A 169 15.61 -5.16 9.71
N LEU A 170 14.97 -6.13 10.38
CA LEU A 170 15.66 -7.09 11.23
C LEU A 170 16.57 -8.01 10.41
N LYS A 171 16.09 -8.52 9.26
CA LYS A 171 16.90 -9.34 8.34
C LYS A 171 18.13 -8.58 7.85
N THR A 172 17.98 -7.32 7.44
CA THR A 172 19.09 -6.47 7.00
C THR A 172 20.11 -6.24 8.12
N SER A 173 19.64 -6.02 9.36
CA SER A 173 20.54 -5.84 10.51
C SER A 173 21.31 -7.11 10.86
N ILE A 174 20.66 -8.28 10.82
CA ILE A 174 21.32 -9.57 11.06
C ILE A 174 22.34 -9.86 9.96
N LYS A 175 21.98 -9.62 8.70
CA LYS A 175 22.86 -9.79 7.53
C LYS A 175 24.13 -8.94 7.68
N SER A 176 24.00 -7.66 8.02
CA SER A 176 25.14 -6.76 8.25
C SER A 176 26.03 -7.20 9.42
N GLN A 177 25.45 -7.68 10.53
CA GLN A 177 26.25 -8.20 11.65
C GLN A 177 27.01 -9.46 11.26
N LYS A 178 26.36 -10.37 10.53
CA LYS A 178 27.00 -11.60 10.04
C LYS A 178 28.14 -11.29 9.07
N ASP A 179 27.90 -10.42 8.09
CA ASP A 179 28.93 -10.03 7.12
C ASP A 179 30.16 -9.38 7.83
N CYS A 180 29.94 -8.60 8.89
CA CYS A 180 31.01 -8.02 9.71
C CYS A 180 31.80 -9.08 10.50
N ILE A 181 31.11 -10.06 11.12
CA ILE A 181 31.76 -11.17 11.85
C ILE A 181 32.59 -12.02 10.88
N ASP A 182 32.03 -12.33 9.70
CA ASP A 182 32.70 -13.15 8.69
C ASP A 182 34.00 -12.47 8.19
N SER A 183 34.00 -11.15 8.02
CA SER A 183 35.22 -10.38 7.71
C SER A 183 36.26 -10.42 8.85
N GLN A 184 35.84 -10.26 10.11
CA GLN A 184 36.75 -10.30 11.26
C GLN A 184 37.40 -11.68 11.46
N ILE A 185 36.65 -12.76 11.21
CA ILE A 185 37.18 -14.13 11.27
C ILE A 185 38.22 -14.35 10.17
N SER A 186 37.94 -13.88 8.95
CA SER A 186 38.87 -14.00 7.81
C SER A 186 40.18 -13.24 8.06
N GLU A 187 40.10 -12.02 8.60
CA GLU A 187 41.28 -11.22 8.96
C GLU A 187 42.12 -11.90 10.05
N LYS A 188 41.49 -12.45 11.09
CA LYS A 188 42.18 -13.21 12.14
C LYS A 188 42.83 -14.49 11.63
N ALA A 189 42.18 -15.22 10.72
CA ALA A 189 42.74 -16.42 10.12
C ALA A 189 44.02 -16.13 9.33
N LEU A 190 44.02 -15.06 8.53
CA LEU A 190 45.21 -14.62 7.77
C LEU A 190 46.37 -14.20 8.69
N ILE A 191 46.07 -13.50 9.79
CA ILE A 191 47.08 -13.12 10.79
C ILE A 191 47.67 -14.36 11.47
N SER A 192 46.85 -15.38 11.75
CA SER A 192 47.33 -16.66 12.31
C SER A 192 48.28 -17.36 11.35
N GLU A 193 47.92 -17.48 10.06
CA GLU A 193 48.76 -18.12 9.05
C GLU A 193 50.10 -17.39 8.88
N LEU A 194 50.12 -16.06 8.92
CA LEU A 194 51.36 -15.26 8.88
C LEU A 194 52.22 -15.45 10.13
N ALA A 195 51.60 -15.53 11.31
CA ALA A 195 52.32 -15.75 12.57
C ALA A 195 52.97 -17.14 12.62
N ASP A 196 52.34 -18.16 12.05
CA ASP A 196 52.90 -19.50 11.90
C ASP A 196 54.11 -19.47 10.93
N PHE A 197 54.00 -18.73 9.82
CA PHE A 197 55.09 -18.56 8.84
C PHE A 197 56.34 -17.86 9.42
N GLU A 198 56.16 -16.85 10.27
CA GLU A 198 57.28 -16.16 10.94
C GLU A 198 57.98 -17.03 11.99
N GLN A 199 57.28 -18.00 12.58
CA GLN A 199 57.86 -18.95 13.52
C GLN A 199 58.70 -20.02 12.81
N ASP A 200 58.25 -20.48 11.63
CA ASP A 200 58.99 -21.43 10.80
C ASP A 200 60.31 -20.84 10.28
N GLU A 201 60.34 -19.58 9.80
CA GLU A 201 61.59 -18.92 9.38
C GLU A 201 62.61 -18.74 10.52
N LYS A 202 62.15 -18.53 11.75
CA LYS A 202 63.02 -18.42 12.94
C LYS A 202 63.50 -19.80 13.43
N GLY A 203 62.76 -20.87 13.14
CA GLY A 203 63.15 -22.25 13.42
C GLY A 203 64.26 -22.76 12.49
N GLU A 204 64.26 -22.35 11.22
CA GLU A 204 65.20 -22.84 10.21
C GLU A 204 66.63 -22.27 10.36
N LYS A 205 66.80 -21.12 11.04
CA LYS A 205 68.12 -20.52 11.32
C LYS A 205 68.91 -21.15 12.48
N ARG A 206 68.45 -22.27 13.07
CA ARG A 206 69.14 -22.95 14.19
C ARG A 206 69.95 -24.19 13.84
N ASN A 207 69.93 -24.67 12.59
CA ASN A 207 70.72 -25.83 12.19
C ASN A 207 72.00 -25.44 11.43
N GLY A 208 73.03 -25.13 12.22
CA GLY A 208 74.44 -25.49 12.00
C GLY A 208 75.18 -24.99 10.76
N LEU A 209 76.13 -24.06 10.95
CA LEU A 209 77.40 -24.11 10.22
C LEU A 209 78.57 -24.32 11.22
N PRO A 210 79.54 -25.20 10.93
CA PRO A 210 80.63 -25.49 11.85
C PRO A 210 81.62 -24.33 11.88
N SER A 211 82.13 -24.04 13.08
CA SER A 211 83.21 -23.08 13.29
C SER A 211 84.53 -23.64 12.76
N THR A 212 85.05 -23.08 11.68
CA THR A 212 86.49 -23.16 11.35
C THR A 212 87.01 -21.80 10.92
N LEU A 213 87.94 -21.33 11.76
CA LEU A 213 88.91 -20.25 11.60
C LEU A 213 89.51 -20.16 10.18
N GLN A 214 89.70 -18.95 9.66
CA GLN A 214 91.06 -18.42 9.42
C GLN A 214 91.02 -16.95 8.96
N GLU A 215 91.82 -16.16 9.65
CA GLU A 215 92.28 -14.83 9.28
C GLU A 215 93.05 -14.87 7.94
N ILE A 216 93.11 -13.74 7.20
CA ILE A 216 94.30 -13.19 6.50
C ILE A 216 93.91 -11.85 5.82
N PRO A 217 94.84 -10.89 5.66
CA PRO A 217 94.57 -9.47 5.76
C PRO A 217 94.46 -8.70 4.45
N THR A 218 94.00 -7.46 4.63
CA THR A 218 93.90 -6.30 3.74
C THR A 218 94.97 -6.15 2.66
N ASN A 219 94.51 -5.79 1.46
CA ASN A 219 95.01 -4.63 0.72
C ASN A 219 93.88 -4.00 -0.12
#